data_AF-A0A7W4FB25-F1
#
_entry.id   AF-A0A7W4FB25-F1
#
_cell.length_a   1.000
_cell.length_b   1.000
_cell.length_c   1.000
_cell.angle_alpha   90.00
_cell.angle_beta   90.00
_cell.angle_gamma   90.00
#
_symmetry.space_group_name_H-M   'P 1'
#
loop_
_entity.id
_entity.type
_entity.pdbx_description
1 polymer ?
#
loop_
_entity_poly.entity_id
_entity_poly.type
_entity_poly.pdbx_seq_one_letter_code
_entity_poly.pdbx_strand_id
1 'polypeptide(L)' 'MSSNTGLDRIKKPSTAGGVIYIGANRKQVVEKLAIEVSFMTGKQITTARFLQYLIDIYGEKAKNEIIKEVGKDK' A
#
# COMPACT_ATOMS: atom_id res chain seq x y z
N MET A 1 22.32 22.15 -4.46
CA MET A 1 21.38 21.39 -3.59
C MET A 1 19.98 21.65 -4.09
N SER A 2 19.42 20.73 -4.90
CA SER A 2 18.08 20.90 -5.47
C SER A 2 17.05 20.43 -4.45
N SER A 3 16.28 21.36 -3.90
CA SER A 3 15.17 21.08 -2.99
C SER A 3 14.06 20.34 -3.74
N ASN A 4 13.68 19.17 -3.20
CA ASN A 4 12.67 18.27 -3.73
C ASN A 4 11.25 18.83 -3.49
N THR A 5 10.97 20.01 -4.06
CA THR A 5 9.77 20.85 -3.87
C THR A 5 8.46 20.23 -4.42
N GLY A 6 8.52 19.02 -4.99
CA GLY A 6 7.35 18.30 -5.51
C GLY A 6 6.57 17.52 -4.45
N LEU A 7 7.23 17.10 -3.35
CA LEU A 7 6.59 16.31 -2.29
C LEU A 7 5.80 17.18 -1.30
N ASP A 8 6.21 18.45 -1.11
CA ASP A 8 5.57 19.40 -0.19
C ASP A 8 4.17 19.87 -0.65
N ARG A 9 3.85 19.64 -1.93
CA ARG A 9 2.53 19.97 -2.52
C ARG A 9 1.50 18.87 -2.36
N ILE A 10 1.90 17.69 -1.89
CA ILE A 10 0.96 16.65 -1.50
C ILE A 10 0.33 17.14 -0.19
N LYS A 11 -0.83 17.79 -0.31
CA LYS A 11 -1.69 18.12 0.83
C LYS A 11 -1.78 16.86 1.67
N LYS A 12 -1.19 16.88 2.88
CA LYS A 12 -1.25 15.76 3.81
C LYS A 12 -2.71 15.31 3.85
N PRO A 13 -3.05 14.07 3.44
CA PRO A 13 -4.43 13.62 3.49
C PRO A 13 -4.91 13.87 4.92
N SER A 14 -6.13 14.41 5.05
CA SER A 14 -6.68 14.77 6.35
C SER A 14 -6.42 13.62 7.31
N THR A 15 -5.82 13.93 8.47
CA THR A 15 -5.45 12.96 9.51
C THR A 15 -6.65 12.21 10.10
N ALA A 16 -7.85 12.37 9.54
CA ALA A 16 -8.97 11.49 9.78
C ALA A 16 -8.63 10.12 9.18
N GLY A 17 -8.19 9.19 10.04
CA GLY A 17 -7.92 7.81 9.68
C GLY A 17 -9.16 7.15 9.10
N GLY A 18 -9.32 7.24 7.78
CA GLY A 18 -10.38 6.57 7.06
C GLY A 18 -10.16 5.06 7.10
N VAL A 19 -11.18 4.32 7.48
CA VAL A 19 -11.18 2.85 7.36
C VAL A 19 -11.28 2.50 5.88
N ILE A 20 -10.27 1.80 5.35
CA ILE A 20 -10.26 1.31 3.97
C ILE A 20 -10.75 -0.14 3.96
N TYR A 21 -11.85 -0.40 3.25
CA TYR A 21 -12.40 -1.75 3.10
C TYR A 21 -11.82 -2.43 1.86
N ILE A 22 -10.95 -3.42 2.09
CA ILE A 22 -10.47 -4.36 1.07
C ILE A 22 -11.26 -5.65 1.28
N GLY A 23 -12.03 -6.11 0.29
CA GLY A 23 -12.98 -7.22 0.48
C GLY A 23 -12.42 -8.46 1.19
N ALA A 24 -13.30 -9.27 1.80
CA ALA A 24 -12.94 -10.36 2.71
C ALA A 24 -11.86 -11.32 2.17
N ASN A 25 -11.95 -11.72 0.90
CA ASN A 25 -10.95 -12.62 0.28
C ASN A 25 -9.55 -11.99 0.25
N ARG A 26 -9.45 -10.69 -0.05
CA ARG A 26 -8.16 -9.98 -0.06
C ARG A 26 -7.61 -9.86 1.36
N LYS A 27 -8.46 -9.58 2.36
CA LYS A 27 -8.05 -9.58 3.77
C LYS A 27 -7.45 -10.94 4.16
N GLN A 28 -8.12 -12.04 3.85
CA GLN A 28 -7.66 -13.39 4.19
C GLN A 28 -6.30 -13.73 3.58
N VAL A 29 -6.08 -13.34 2.31
CA VAL A 29 -4.79 -13.54 1.64
C VAL A 29 -3.68 -12.78 2.35
N VAL A 30 -3.88 -11.51 2.66
CA VAL A 30 -2.85 -10.69 3.33
C VAL A 30 -2.58 -11.19 4.75
N GLU A 31 -3.62 -11.61 5.47
CA GLU A 31 -3.51 -12.18 6.81
C GLU A 31 -2.70 -13.48 6.79
N LYS A 32 -2.98 -14.39 5.84
CA LYS A 32 -2.20 -15.61 5.64
C LYS A 32 -0.71 -15.30 5.37
N LEU A 33 -0.43 -14.36 4.46
CA LEU A 33 0.95 -13.99 4.13
C LEU A 33 1.68 -13.37 5.35
N ALA A 34 1.00 -12.55 6.14
CA ALA A 34 1.58 -11.99 7.35
C ALA A 34 1.92 -13.07 8.40
N ILE A 35 1.06 -14.08 8.54
CA ILE A 35 1.30 -15.25 9.40
C ILE A 35 2.51 -16.05 8.90
N GLU A 36 2.59 -16.33 7.60
CA GLU A 36 3.70 -17.09 7.01
C GLU A 36 5.05 -16.38 7.22
N VAL A 37 5.11 -15.07 6.97
CA VAL A 37 6.33 -14.28 7.24
C VAL A 37 6.67 -14.30 8.74
N SER A 38 5.65 -14.21 9.61
CA SER A 38 5.89 -14.27 11.05
C SER A 38 6.49 -15.61 11.47
N PHE A 39 5.95 -16.70 10.92
CA PHE A 39 6.44 -18.05 11.16
C PHE A 39 7.88 -18.23 10.66
N MET A 40 8.17 -17.81 9.43
CA MET A 40 9.50 -17.99 8.83
C MET A 40 10.59 -17.14 9.49
N THR A 41 10.25 -15.96 9.99
CA THR A 41 11.23 -15.01 10.56
C THR A 41 11.32 -15.06 12.09
N GLY A 42 10.40 -15.76 12.76
CA GLY A 42 10.26 -15.74 14.22
C GLY A 42 9.82 -14.39 14.79
N LYS A 43 9.41 -13.45 13.94
CA LYS A 43 8.99 -12.09 14.35
C LYS A 43 7.56 -11.85 13.96
N GLN A 44 6.71 -11.52 14.92
CA GLN A 44 5.32 -11.18 14.65
C GLN A 44 5.22 -9.93 13.76
N ILE A 45 4.52 -10.06 12.64
CA ILE A 45 4.13 -8.93 11.80
C ILE A 45 2.61 -8.85 11.67
N THR A 46 2.09 -7.62 11.56
CA THR A 46 0.67 -7.39 11.37
C THR A 46 0.31 -7.32 9.89
N THR A 47 -0.94 -7.60 9.56
CA THR A 47 -1.53 -7.39 8.22
C THR A 47 -1.27 -5.97 7.72
N ALA A 48 -1.41 -4.97 8.59
CA ALA A 48 -1.14 -3.57 8.26
C ALA A 48 0.32 -3.34 7.85
N ARG A 49 1.27 -3.93 8.59
CA ARG A 49 2.71 -3.84 8.26
C ARG A 49 3.02 -4.52 6.92
N PHE A 50 2.38 -5.64 6.63
CA PHE A 50 2.54 -6.30 5.33
C PHE A 50 1.99 -5.43 4.18
N LEU A 51 0.83 -4.79 4.36
CA LEU A 51 0.28 -3.86 3.37
C LEU A 51 1.18 -2.63 3.16
N GLN A 52 1.72 -2.05 4.23
CA GLN A 52 2.70 -0.95 4.13
C GLN A 52 3.89 -1.37 3.27
N TYR A 53 4.45 -2.54 3.55
CA TYR A 53 5.57 -3.07 2.75
C TYR A 53 5.21 -3.27 1.26
N LEU A 54 4.02 -3.81 0.96
CA LEU A 54 3.55 -3.93 -0.42
C LEU A 54 3.45 -2.57 -1.13
N ILE A 55 2.95 -1.55 -0.44
CA ILE A 55 2.82 -0.19 -0.98
C ILE A 55 4.21 0.41 -1.21
N ASP A 56 5.14 0.26 -0.27
CA ASP A 56 6.49 0.81 -0.38
C ASP A 56 7.25 0.23 -1.58
N ILE A 57 7.05 -1.07 -1.88
CA ILE A 57 7.75 -1.75 -2.98
C ILE A 57 7.04 -1.57 -4.33
N TYR A 58 5.72 -1.68 -4.35
CA TYR A 58 4.96 -1.78 -5.62
C TYR A 58 4.01 -0.61 -5.88
N GLY A 59 3.78 0.28 -4.92
CA GLY A 59 2.75 1.31 -4.99
C GLY A 59 2.89 2.25 -6.19
N GLU A 60 4.11 2.71 -6.47
CA GLU A 60 4.39 3.57 -7.62
C GLU A 60 4.13 2.86 -8.97
N LYS A 61 4.56 1.60 -9.09
CA LYS A 61 4.30 0.80 -10.29
C LYS A 61 2.80 0.57 -10.49
N ALA A 62 2.11 0.13 -9.43
CA ALA A 62 0.67 -0.14 -9.46
C ALA A 62 -0.12 1.12 -9.84
N LYS A 63 0.21 2.28 -9.26
CA LYS A 63 -0.40 3.58 -9.61
C LYS A 63 -0.27 3.86 -11.10
N ASN A 64 0.93 3.73 -11.66
CA ASN A 64 1.19 4.03 -13.07
C ASN A 64 0.47 3.05 -14.02
N GLU A 65 0.35 1.78 -13.64
CA GLU A 65 -0.41 0.79 -14.40
C GLU A 65 -1.91 1.10 -14.39
N ILE A 66 -2.48 1.42 -13.24
CA ILE A 66 -3.90 1.82 -13.12
C ILE A 66 -4.20 3.07 -13.96
N ILE A 67 -3.33 4.08 -13.94
CA ILE A 67 -3.51 5.29 -14.78
C ILE A 67 -3.55 4.91 -16.27
N LYS A 68 -2.70 3.98 -16.70
CA LYS A 68 -2.71 3.50 -18.09
C LYS A 68 -3.97 2.72 -18.42
N GLU A 69 -4.46 1.90 -17.51
CA GLU A 69 -5.68 1.11 -17.73
C GLU A 69 -6.91 2.01 -17.80
N VAL A 70 -7.13 2.83 -16.79
CA VAL A 70 -8.30 3.73 -16.71
C VAL A 70 -8.22 4.87 -17.74
N GLY A 71 -7.01 5.31 -18.10
CA GLY A 71 -6.81 6.35 -19.10
C GLY A 71 -6.99 5.90 -20.54
N LYS A 72 -7.06 4.59 -20.82
CA LYS A 72 -7.33 4.02 -22.16
C LYS A 72 -8.81 4.06 -22.55
N ASP A 73 -9.71 4.22 -21.59
CA ASP A 73 -11.16 4.28 -21.82
C ASP A 73 -11.62 5.72 -22.19
N LYS A 74 -10.72 6.55 -22.72
CA LYS A 74 -11.00 7.91 -23.24
C LYS A 74 -10.68 8.04 -24.71
#